data_AF-A0A4Q0VMK8-F1
#
_entry.id   AF-A0A4Q0VMK8-F1
#
_cell.length_a   1.000
_cell.length_b   1.000
_cell.length_c   1.000
_cell.angle_alpha   90.00
_cell.angle_beta   90.00
_cell.angle_gamma   90.00
#
_symmetry.space_group_name_H-M   'P 1'
#
loop_
_entity.id
_entity.type
_entity.pdbx_description
1 polymer ?
#
loop_
_entity_poly.entity_id
_entity_poly.type
_entity_poly.pdbx_seq_one_letter_code
_entity_poly.pdbx_strand_id
1 'polypeptide(L)' 'MGYDHSEKVRIKFEFSRMLLTLELDPARQELVTGIFEKYHTLSETEEQELKVYLKGSFRKHCGFFILK' A
#
# COMPACT_ATOMS: atom_id res chain seq x y z
N MET A 1 7.34 15.04 -7.05
CA MET A 1 6.09 14.74 -7.78
C MET A 1 5.00 15.59 -7.16
N GLY A 2 4.29 16.41 -7.93
CA GLY A 2 3.31 17.38 -7.42
C GLY A 2 1.98 16.77 -6.97
N TYR A 3 2.02 15.61 -6.32
CA TYR A 3 0.82 14.93 -5.80
C TYR A 3 0.30 15.66 -4.56
N ASP A 4 -1.03 15.77 -4.48
CA ASP A 4 -1.68 16.24 -3.28
C ASP A 4 -1.59 15.21 -2.15
N HIS A 5 -1.99 15.63 -0.95
CA HIS A 5 -1.94 14.82 0.26
C HIS A 5 -2.68 13.48 0.11
N SER A 6 -3.91 13.53 -0.41
CA SER A 6 -4.76 12.35 -0.58
C SER A 6 -4.21 11.40 -1.64
N GLU A 7 -3.63 11.95 -2.71
CA GLU A 7 -3.01 11.18 -3.76
C GLU A 7 -1.79 10.41 -3.24
N LYS A 8 -0.96 11.02 -2.39
CA LYS A 8 0.18 10.34 -1.78
C LYS A 8 -0.26 9.16 -0.92
N VAL A 9 -1.27 9.34 -0.08
CA VAL A 9 -1.83 8.26 0.75
C VAL A 9 -2.37 7.13 -0.13
N ARG A 10 -3.10 7.48 -1.19
CA ARG A 10 -3.66 6.52 -2.14
C ARG A 10 -2.61 5.74 -2.91
N ILE A 11 -1.51 6.39 -3.34
CA ILE A 11 -0.40 5.73 -4.02
C ILE A 11 0.22 4.65 -3.11
N LYS A 12 0.45 4.96 -1.83
CA LYS A 12 0.99 3.97 -0.88
C LYS A 12 0.03 2.82 -0.64
N PHE A 13 -1.28 3.10 -0.55
CA PHE A 13 -2.30 2.06 -0.42
C PHE A 13 -2.34 1.11 -1.63
N GLU A 14 -2.45 1.64 -2.85
CA GLU A 14 -2.49 0.81 -4.06
C GLU A 14 -1.18 0.06 -4.27
N PHE A 15 -0.04 0.66 -3.93
CA PHE A 15 1.24 -0.05 -3.94
C PHE A 15 1.26 -1.26 -2.99
N SER A 16 0.81 -1.08 -1.74
CA SER A 16 0.69 -2.21 -0.80
C SER A 16 -0.27 -3.28 -1.32
N ARG A 17 -1.39 -2.88 -1.94
CA ARG A 17 -2.32 -3.84 -2.56
C ARG A 17 -1.68 -4.58 -3.72
N MET A 18 -0.95 -3.88 -4.60
CA MET A 18 -0.23 -4.50 -5.72
C MET A 18 0.80 -5.51 -5.22
N LEU A 19 1.58 -5.19 -4.18
CA LEU A 19 2.55 -6.12 -3.60
C LEU A 19 1.92 -7.42 -3.11
N LEU A 20 0.71 -7.39 -2.56
CA LEU A 20 -0.01 -8.60 -2.15
C LEU A 20 -0.48 -9.47 -3.33
N THR A 21 -0.57 -8.89 -4.53
CA THR A 21 -1.03 -9.59 -5.74
C THR A 21 0.11 -9.95 -6.70
N LEU A 22 1.24 -9.27 -6.59
CA LEU A 22 2.44 -9.54 -7.37
C LEU A 22 3.12 -10.75 -6.70
N GLU A 23 3.02 -11.94 -7.32
CA GLU A 23 3.62 -13.20 -6.84
C GLU A 23 5.16 -13.16 -6.92
N LEU A 24 5.77 -12.27 -6.13
CA LEU A 24 7.22 -12.06 -6.06
C LEU A 24 7.84 -13.00 -5.04
N ASP A 25 9.09 -13.42 -5.30
CA ASP A 25 9.89 -14.05 -4.25
C ASP A 25 10.20 -13.05 -3.12
N PRO A 26 10.48 -13.53 -1.89
CA PRO A 26 10.68 -12.67 -0.74
C PRO A 26 11.76 -11.60 -0.93
N ALA A 27 12.86 -11.93 -1.62
CA ALA A 27 13.97 -11.00 -1.82
C ALA A 27 13.59 -9.88 -2.80
N ARG A 28 12.84 -10.20 -3.86
CA ARG A 28 12.30 -9.18 -4.78
C ARG A 28 11.24 -8.32 -4.10
N GLN A 29 10.38 -8.91 -3.28
CA GLN A 29 9.37 -8.15 -2.55
C GLN A 29 10.02 -7.17 -1.57
N GLU A 30 11.04 -7.61 -0.83
CA GLU A 30 11.82 -6.75 0.06
C GLU A 30 12.51 -5.60 -0.70
N LEU A 31 13.15 -5.90 -1.84
CA LEU A 31 13.80 -4.89 -2.67
C LEU A 31 12.80 -3.82 -3.16
N VAL A 32 11.67 -4.25 -3.72
CA VAL A 32 10.67 -3.32 -4.27
C VAL A 32 10.04 -2.49 -3.15
N THR A 33 9.78 -3.10 -1.99
CA THR A 33 9.28 -2.39 -0.80
C THR A 33 10.28 -1.33 -0.32
N GLY A 34 11.56 -1.70 -0.16
CA GLY A 34 12.59 -0.77 0.31
C GLY A 34 12.85 0.40 -0.63
N ILE A 35 12.79 0.15 -1.96
CA ILE A 35 12.83 1.24 -2.95
C ILE A 35 11.64 2.17 -2.75
N PHE A 36 10.43 1.62 -2.67
CA PHE A 36 9.22 2.42 -2.55
C PHE A 36 9.21 3.27 -1.27
N GLU A 37 9.56 2.70 -0.11
CA GLU A 37 9.63 3.42 1.16
C GLU A 37 10.62 4.60 1.13
N LYS A 38 11.74 4.42 0.42
CA LYS A 38 12.75 5.47 0.27
C LYS A 38 12.29 6.65 -0.59
N TYR A 39 11.50 6.39 -1.64
CA TYR A 39 11.10 7.42 -2.60
C TYR A 39 9.70 7.98 -2.34
N HIS A 40 8.85 7.26 -1.61
CA HIS A 40 7.48 7.65 -1.29
C HIS A 40 7.26 7.74 0.22
N THR A 41 7.89 8.75 0.82
CA THR A 41 7.74 9.06 2.24
C THR A 41 6.45 9.83 2.48
N LEU A 42 5.67 9.37 3.46
CA LEU A 42 4.47 10.04 3.94
C LEU A 42 4.81 10.85 5.21
N SER A 43 4.11 11.96 5.43
CA SER A 43 4.12 12.63 6.73
C SER A 43 3.43 11.77 7.81
N GLU A 44 3.61 12.12 9.08
CA GLU A 44 2.92 11.41 10.16
C GLU A 44 1.39 11.45 10.01
N THR A 45 0.83 12.57 9.54
CA THR A 45 -0.61 12.70 9.28
C THR A 45 -1.07 11.79 8.13
N GLU A 46 -0.31 11.73 7.04
CA GLU A 46 -0.56 10.85 5.89
C GLU A 46 -0.48 9.37 6.29
N GLU A 47 0.49 9.00 7.14
CA GLU A 47 0.62 7.63 7.68
C GLU A 47 -0.57 7.23 8.56
N GLN A 48 -1.10 8.15 9.38
CA GLN A 48 -2.30 7.87 10.17
C GLN A 48 -3.53 7.69 9.28
N GLU A 49 -3.68 8.52 8.23
CA GLU A 49 -4.76 8.37 7.25
C GLU A 49 -4.69 7.02 6.54
N LEU A 50 -3.50 6.61 6.09
CA LEU A 50 -3.26 5.30 5.49
C LEU A 50 -3.69 4.16 6.43
N LYS A 51 -3.34 4.22 7.71
CA LYS A 51 -3.74 3.21 8.70
C LYS A 51 -5.25 3.11 8.85
N VAL A 52 -5.96 4.24 8.79
CA VAL A 52 -7.44 4.26 8.81
C VAL A 52 -8.01 3.62 7.55
N TYR A 53 -7.47 3.94 6.36
CA TYR A 53 -7.89 3.31 5.09
C TYR A 53 -7.69 1.80 5.08
N LEU A 54 -6.53 1.33 5.56
CA LEU A 54 -6.24 -0.10 5.66
C LEU A 54 -7.26 -0.78 6.56
N LYS A 55 -7.48 -0.25 7.78
CA LYS A 55 -8.48 -0.78 8.73
C LYS A 55 -9.91 -0.81 8.16
N GLY A 56 -10.30 0.20 7.38
CA GLY A 56 -11.60 0.25 6.72
C GLY A 56 -11.75 -0.76 5.58
N SER A 57 -10.67 -1.04 4.85
CA SER A 57 -10.67 -1.89 3.65
C SER A 57 -10.70 -3.38 3.97
N PHE A 58 -10.08 -3.82 5.08
CA PHE A 58 -10.13 -5.22 5.53
C PHE A 58 -11.56 -5.72 5.83
N ARG A 59 -12.51 -4.82 6.11
CA ARG A 59 -13.93 -5.20 6.37
C ARG A 59 -14.74 -5.53 5.11
N LYS A 60 -14.29 -5.14 3.91
CA LYS A 60 -15.08 -5.29 2.67
C LYS A 60 -14.53 -6.33 1.68
N HIS A 61 -13.36 -6.91 1.94
CA HIS A 61 -12.63 -7.70 0.95
C HIS A 61 -12.17 -9.10 1.40
N CYS A 62 -12.69 -9.63 2.51
CA CYS A 62 -12.52 -11.07 2.83
C CYS A 62 -13.34 -12.01 1.92
N GLY A 63 -14.12 -11.50 0.96
CA GLY A 63 -15.01 -12.33 0.12
C GLY A 63 -14.53 -12.69 -1.28
N PHE A 64 -13.42 -12.13 -1.78
CA PHE A 64 -13.04 -12.27 -3.20
C PHE A 64 -11.70 -13.01 -3.45
N PHE A 65 -10.91 -13.25 -2.41
CA PHE A 65 -9.52 -13.75 -2.56
C PHE A 65 -9.31 -15.23 -2.19
N ILE A 66 -10.37 -15.98 -1.83
CA ILE A 66 -10.31 -17.43 -1.52
C ILE A 66 -11.14 -18.26 -2.53
N LEU A 67 -11.23 -17.82 -3.78
CA LEU A 67 -11.82 -18.66 -4.84
C LEU A 67 -11.09 -18.48 -6.17
N LYS A 68 -9.81 -18.86 -6.19
CA LYS A 68 -9.18 -19.35 -7.42
C LYS A 68 -8.11 -20.37 -7.09
#